data_AF-A0A7J4CUJ6-F1
#
_entry.id   AF-A0A7J4CUJ6-F1
#
_cell.length_a   1.000
_cell.length_b   1.000
_cell.length_c   1.000
_cell.angle_alpha   90.00
_cell.angle_beta   90.00
_cell.angle_gamma   90.00
#
_symmetry.space_group_name_H-M   'P 1'
#
loop_
_entity.id
_entity.type
_entity.pdbx_description
1 polymer ?
#
loop_
_entity_poly.entity_id
_entity_poly.type
_entity_poly.pdbx_seq_one_letter_code
_entity_poly.pdbx_strand_id
1 'polypeptide(L)'
;MRDYTVAAGIPMAPHSRMALSLVILFVVSSLSPLAAAATIETQFKDGTTSYEHTFTGTGVGSAGDITIPYGAYVTQATFDLEGRASTSSWSNLTSDSDFGGAGSGSWLGTPPGLNYGNRNNLEVENGDVHLKTQPTDRTSTFSSSSQVSNAGGATHNTTGQFVALSDQGFNGVTYQPPKKSLTYNGTAPNWNYPGPIANLGEEIHVMMYSSTSTGQIPQIQRYNSSTGVYIGTAGISYGSCTASAIYYIYDATSDGNNTVWLVSYSYRYVSKWTISSSGDWSCSQYWLMSSPYYPLGISVDPVSNELFLAVYESMSPNYYHYLWQVSRSFPTTSNVTYTLGTNTKLSGLGAGLVVEGDRVTYNKYSSNYALHNYFDIGSGIAVHLGSNQFNSVGHYGLENMRDGTHGYTCFYSTYCSASSRKLVLSGSGVTHDERSVSTTTAVVQGITNTLSSVINQVSITEAINHIPDNTSIEFELSLDNGVTWKPASLGTSVNFAQAGNQLVARAYLNGTTTKTPVLDKITLTYVDSYVSSGYFYLRSQYYGGTTSGAPVAATIWWNDTTP
;
A
#
# COMPACT_ATOMS: atom_id res chain seq x y z
N MET A 1 89.47 23.36 104.11
CA MET A 1 90.29 23.52 105.33
C MET A 1 90.69 24.99 105.38
N ARG A 2 90.00 25.82 106.17
CA ARG A 2 90.08 27.31 106.14
C ARG A 2 89.68 27.96 104.79
N ASP A 3 89.42 29.26 104.66
CA ASP A 3 88.69 30.23 105.54
C ASP A 3 88.21 31.46 104.71
N TYR A 4 87.06 32.04 105.09
CA TYR A 4 86.62 33.47 105.02
C TYR A 4 86.84 34.42 103.79
N THR A 5 85.73 34.81 103.12
CA THR A 5 85.18 36.20 102.85
C THR A 5 86.03 37.33 102.16
N VAL A 6 85.52 38.41 101.49
CA VAL A 6 84.17 38.98 101.22
C VAL A 6 84.07 39.98 100.02
N ALA A 7 82.86 40.09 99.42
CA ALA A 7 82.13 41.14 98.63
C ALA A 7 82.74 42.36 97.86
N ALA A 8 82.01 42.77 96.79
CA ALA A 8 81.70 44.18 96.36
C ALA A 8 80.55 44.24 95.30
N GLY A 9 79.77 45.34 95.18
CA GLY A 9 78.80 45.58 94.07
C GLY A 9 77.70 46.67 94.29
N ILE A 10 77.55 47.64 93.37
CA ILE A 10 76.82 48.96 93.47
C ILE A 10 76.51 49.47 92.01
N PRO A 11 75.54 50.38 91.64
CA PRO A 11 74.26 50.92 92.20
C PRO A 11 73.03 50.76 91.22
N MET A 12 71.89 51.49 91.41
CA MET A 12 71.07 52.09 90.29
C MET A 12 70.01 53.14 90.71
N ALA A 13 69.57 54.01 89.77
CA ALA A 13 68.57 55.09 89.93
C ALA A 13 67.73 55.33 88.62
N PRO A 14 66.59 56.06 88.62
CA PRO A 14 65.47 55.76 87.69
C PRO A 14 65.11 56.81 86.62
N HIS A 15 64.93 56.38 85.35
CA HIS A 15 64.33 57.17 84.26
C HIS A 15 63.33 56.41 83.34
N SER A 16 63.09 55.11 83.52
CA SER A 16 62.39 54.27 82.51
C SER A 16 60.85 54.33 82.49
N ARG A 17 60.18 55.02 83.42
CA ARG A 17 58.74 54.78 83.68
C ARG A 17 57.75 55.42 82.69
N MET A 18 58.07 56.50 81.99
CA MET A 18 57.14 57.10 81.01
C MET A 18 57.11 56.37 79.67
N ALA A 19 58.26 55.86 79.20
CA ALA A 19 58.34 55.10 77.95
C ALA A 19 57.51 53.81 78.01
N LEU A 20 57.53 53.12 79.16
CA LEU A 20 56.80 51.86 79.34
C LEU A 20 55.29 52.03 79.19
N SER A 21 54.71 53.09 79.74
CA SER A 21 53.26 53.35 79.64
C SER A 21 52.81 53.67 78.21
N LEU A 22 53.64 54.38 77.43
CA LEU A 22 53.37 54.66 76.01
C LEU A 22 53.47 53.39 75.15
N VAL A 23 54.48 52.54 75.40
CA VAL A 23 54.60 51.24 74.72
C VAL A 23 53.43 50.31 75.08
N ILE A 24 53.03 50.27 76.36
CA ILE A 24 51.86 49.47 76.79
C ILE A 24 50.58 49.99 76.16
N LEU A 25 50.35 51.31 76.11
CA LEU A 25 49.18 51.89 75.45
C LEU A 25 49.16 51.57 73.95
N PHE A 26 50.32 51.66 73.27
CA PHE A 26 50.43 51.33 71.85
C PHE A 26 50.19 49.84 71.59
N VAL A 27 50.77 48.95 72.41
CA VAL A 27 50.57 47.50 72.33
C VAL A 27 49.11 47.12 72.61
N VAL A 28 48.47 47.69 73.63
CA VAL A 28 47.05 47.48 73.94
C VAL A 28 46.16 48.00 72.79
N SER A 29 46.52 49.12 72.15
CA SER A 29 45.79 49.59 70.97
C SER A 29 45.98 48.68 69.74
N SER A 30 47.19 48.16 69.50
CA SER A 30 47.45 47.18 68.42
C SER A 30 46.83 45.80 68.66
N LEU A 31 46.46 45.49 69.91
CA LEU A 31 45.72 44.29 70.30
C LEU A 31 44.22 44.56 70.48
N SER A 32 43.76 45.80 70.28
CA SER A 32 42.34 46.15 70.28
C SER A 32 41.76 45.98 68.87
N PRO A 33 40.69 45.19 68.68
CA PRO A 33 40.10 44.97 67.36
C PRO A 33 39.20 46.14 66.91
N LEU A 34 39.78 47.34 66.81
CA LEU A 34 39.18 48.50 66.13
C LEU A 34 39.85 48.75 64.77
N ALA A 35 40.07 47.67 64.02
CA ALA A 35 40.41 47.68 62.60
C ALA A 35 39.51 46.66 61.90
N ALA A 36 38.89 47.06 60.79
CA ALA A 36 37.77 46.34 60.19
C ALA A 36 38.13 44.90 59.77
N ALA A 37 37.61 43.92 60.51
CA ALA A 37 37.46 42.56 60.00
C ALA A 37 36.35 42.57 58.95
N ALA A 38 36.66 42.19 57.71
CA ALA A 38 35.66 42.01 56.67
C ALA A 38 34.82 40.75 56.98
N THR A 39 33.72 40.92 57.71
CA THR A 39 32.77 39.86 58.02
C THR A 39 31.89 39.59 56.80
N ILE A 40 32.10 38.43 56.16
CA ILE A 40 31.12 37.89 55.21
C ILE A 40 29.98 37.33 56.05
N GLU A 41 28.83 38.02 56.06
CA GLU A 41 27.61 37.44 56.59
C GLU A 41 27.12 36.35 55.64
N THR A 42 26.77 35.20 56.20
CA THR A 42 26.31 34.00 55.48
C THR A 42 24.97 33.48 56.01
N GLN A 43 24.43 34.11 57.05
CA GLN A 43 23.17 33.73 57.68
C GLN A 43 22.14 34.86 57.61
N PHE A 44 20.88 34.45 57.46
CA PHE A 44 19.72 35.28 57.76
C PHE A 44 19.60 35.50 59.27
N LYS A 45 18.77 36.47 59.65
CA LYS A 45 18.52 36.91 61.03
C LYS A 45 17.97 35.81 61.97
N ASP A 46 17.51 34.69 61.43
CA ASP A 46 17.08 33.49 62.17
C ASP A 46 18.19 32.44 62.34
N GLY A 47 19.39 32.67 61.78
CA GLY A 47 20.53 31.75 61.81
C GLY A 47 20.57 30.75 60.64
N THR A 48 19.62 30.79 59.71
CA THR A 48 19.63 29.92 58.51
C THR A 48 20.58 30.46 57.44
N THR A 49 21.20 29.58 56.64
CA THR A 49 22.05 29.96 55.49
C THR A 49 21.30 29.98 54.16
N SER A 50 19.97 29.82 54.18
CA SER A 50 19.12 29.64 53.00
C SER A 50 17.67 29.99 53.33
N TYR A 51 17.05 30.84 52.53
CA TYR A 51 15.64 31.24 52.67
C TYR A 51 14.82 30.69 51.49
N GLU A 52 13.73 29.97 51.77
CA GLU A 52 12.82 29.41 50.76
C GLU A 52 11.45 30.09 50.81
N HIS A 53 10.86 30.38 49.64
CA HIS A 53 9.54 30.99 49.53
C HIS A 53 8.68 30.32 48.45
N THR A 54 7.68 29.53 48.87
CA THR A 54 6.70 28.93 47.96
C THR A 54 5.59 29.94 47.62
N PHE A 55 5.68 30.54 46.42
CA PHE A 55 4.62 31.39 45.88
C PHE A 55 3.35 30.58 45.59
N THR A 56 2.24 30.93 46.25
CA THR A 56 0.91 30.35 46.00
C THR A 56 0.09 31.12 44.95
N GLY A 57 0.71 32.13 44.32
CA GLY A 57 0.11 32.98 43.29
C GLY A 57 1.08 34.09 42.86
N THR A 58 0.65 34.96 41.94
CA THR A 58 1.43 36.14 41.53
C THR A 58 1.50 37.18 42.65
N GLY A 59 2.71 37.49 43.13
CA GLY A 59 2.93 38.47 44.19
C GLY A 59 4.41 38.76 44.42
N VAL A 60 4.70 39.54 45.47
CA VAL A 60 6.06 39.84 45.92
C VAL A 60 6.30 39.08 47.23
N GLY A 61 7.32 38.23 47.26
CA GLY A 61 7.83 37.60 48.47
C GLY A 61 8.94 38.42 49.11
N SER A 62 9.14 38.27 50.42
CA SER A 62 10.42 38.68 51.03
C SER A 62 11.53 37.73 50.60
N ALA A 63 12.79 38.18 50.67
CA ALA A 63 13.97 37.36 50.41
C ALA A 63 14.71 36.93 51.70
N GLY A 64 14.06 37.09 52.85
CA GLY A 64 14.67 36.94 54.18
C GLY A 64 15.27 38.25 54.72
N ASP A 65 15.37 38.37 56.04
CA ASP A 65 16.03 39.49 56.73
C ASP A 65 17.50 39.14 57.01
N ILE A 66 18.44 40.07 56.77
CA ILE A 66 19.85 39.96 57.19
C ILE A 66 20.17 41.09 58.17
N THR A 67 20.91 40.81 59.24
CA THR A 67 21.24 41.80 60.28
C THR A 67 22.65 42.35 60.08
N ILE A 68 22.76 43.61 59.64
CA ILE A 68 24.04 44.30 59.45
C ILE A 68 24.49 44.93 60.78
N PRO A 69 25.74 44.71 61.26
CA PRO A 69 26.25 45.32 62.48
C PRO A 69 26.25 46.86 62.44
N TYR A 70 25.95 47.50 63.57
CA TYR A 70 25.87 48.96 63.65
C TYR A 70 27.23 49.61 63.35
N GLY A 71 27.28 50.43 62.29
CA GLY A 71 28.50 51.08 61.81
C GLY A 71 29.25 50.32 60.70
N ALA A 72 28.81 49.14 60.30
CA ALA A 72 29.34 48.44 59.13
C ALA A 72 28.84 49.07 57.80
N TYR A 73 29.63 48.91 56.73
CA TYR A 73 29.27 49.31 55.37
C TYR A 73 29.36 48.10 54.44
N VAL A 74 28.30 47.83 53.67
CA VAL A 74 28.26 46.69 52.74
C VAL A 74 28.99 47.06 51.45
N THR A 75 30.10 46.37 51.18
CA THR A 75 30.91 46.57 49.96
C THR A 75 30.45 45.73 48.78
N GLN A 76 29.87 44.56 49.04
CA GLN A 76 29.27 43.66 48.05
C GLN A 76 28.19 42.82 48.74
N ALA A 77 27.16 42.46 47.98
CA ALA A 77 26.24 41.38 48.31
C ALA A 77 26.05 40.49 47.07
N THR A 78 25.94 39.18 47.27
CA THR A 78 25.73 38.17 46.22
C THR A 78 24.66 37.21 46.71
N PHE A 79 23.70 36.87 45.85
CA PHE A 79 22.62 35.94 46.15
C PHE A 79 22.44 34.99 44.97
N ASP A 80 22.47 33.69 45.22
CA ASP A 80 22.09 32.69 44.23
C ASP A 80 20.57 32.43 44.34
N LEU A 81 19.85 32.57 43.24
CA LEU A 81 18.40 32.43 43.18
C LEU A 81 18.03 31.21 42.31
N GLU A 82 17.66 30.10 42.95
CA GLU A 82 17.10 28.94 42.24
C GLU A 82 15.56 28.96 42.28
N GLY A 83 14.93 28.88 41.11
CA GLY A 83 13.48 28.77 40.97
C GLY A 83 13.08 27.39 40.44
N ARG A 84 12.21 26.68 41.16
CA ARG A 84 11.62 25.40 40.71
C ARG A 84 10.09 25.49 40.73
N ALA A 85 9.43 24.78 39.79
CA ALA A 85 7.98 24.68 39.79
C ALA A 85 7.51 23.81 40.96
N SER A 86 6.63 24.34 41.81
CA SER A 86 6.10 23.64 43.00
C SER A 86 5.27 22.39 42.69
N THR A 87 4.74 22.30 41.48
CA THR A 87 4.14 21.08 40.91
C THR A 87 4.46 20.99 39.42
N SER A 88 4.78 19.80 38.93
CA SER A 88 4.79 19.49 37.49
C SER A 88 4.02 18.19 37.23
N SER A 89 3.29 18.13 36.12
CA SER A 89 2.45 17.01 35.74
C SER A 89 2.73 16.65 34.28
N TRP A 90 3.13 15.41 34.03
CA TRP A 90 3.52 14.95 32.69
C TRP A 90 2.39 14.14 32.04
N SER A 91 2.05 14.49 30.81
CA SER A 91 1.26 13.62 29.93
C SER A 91 2.25 12.71 29.20
N ASN A 92 2.16 11.40 29.43
CA ASN A 92 3.09 10.43 28.86
C ASN A 92 2.37 9.62 27.79
N LEU A 93 3.00 9.48 26.61
CA LEU A 93 2.47 8.74 25.46
C LEU A 93 3.47 7.64 25.13
N THR A 94 3.06 6.38 25.26
CA THR A 94 3.97 5.21 25.29
C THR A 94 3.41 3.94 24.68
N SER A 95 2.15 3.98 24.23
CA SER A 95 1.44 2.85 23.61
C SER A 95 0.86 3.28 22.27
N ASP A 96 0.69 2.34 21.33
CA ASP A 96 0.10 2.62 20.01
C ASP A 96 -1.21 3.42 20.11
N SER A 97 -2.06 3.13 21.11
CA SER A 97 -3.30 3.85 21.43
C SER A 97 -3.11 5.35 21.67
N ASP A 98 -1.99 5.76 22.27
CA ASP A 98 -1.66 7.16 22.55
C ASP A 98 -1.34 7.94 21.26
N PHE A 99 -0.92 7.23 20.22
CA PHE A 99 -0.65 7.73 18.87
C PHE A 99 -1.80 7.42 17.88
N GLY A 100 -2.95 6.96 18.39
CA GLY A 100 -4.18 6.72 17.61
C GLY A 100 -4.45 5.27 17.18
N GLY A 101 -3.71 4.30 17.71
CA GLY A 101 -3.77 2.88 17.37
C GLY A 101 -2.76 2.47 16.29
N ALA A 102 -2.48 1.17 16.22
CA ALA A 102 -1.49 0.62 15.30
C ALA A 102 -1.86 0.78 13.81
N GLY A 103 -0.84 0.77 12.94
CA GLY A 103 -0.95 0.88 11.48
C GLY A 103 -0.89 2.32 10.95
N SER A 104 -0.76 2.47 9.63
CA SER A 104 -0.55 3.75 8.94
C SER A 104 -1.82 4.45 8.43
N GLY A 105 -2.88 4.43 9.24
CA GLY A 105 -4.07 5.24 9.03
C GLY A 105 -3.91 6.67 9.53
N SER A 106 -4.56 7.64 8.87
CA SER A 106 -4.69 9.00 9.41
C SER A 106 -5.60 9.00 10.63
N TRP A 107 -5.22 9.68 11.70
CA TRP A 107 -5.96 9.69 12.97
C TRP A 107 -6.34 11.11 13.41
N LEU A 108 -7.48 11.20 14.10
CA LEU A 108 -7.99 12.36 14.82
C LEU A 108 -8.57 11.86 16.14
N GLY A 109 -8.14 12.43 17.27
CA GLY A 109 -8.60 11.98 18.58
C GLY A 109 -8.11 12.84 19.74
N THR A 110 -8.14 12.25 20.94
CA THR A 110 -7.80 12.92 22.21
C THR A 110 -6.89 12.00 23.02
N PRO A 111 -5.56 12.16 22.92
CA PRO A 111 -4.61 11.32 23.67
C PRO A 111 -4.54 11.72 25.15
N PRO A 112 -3.99 10.86 26.03
CA PRO A 112 -3.94 11.11 27.48
C PRO A 112 -3.36 12.48 27.86
N GLY A 113 -4.08 13.20 28.73
CA GLY A 113 -3.68 14.52 29.24
C GLY A 113 -3.75 15.68 28.22
N LEU A 114 -4.21 15.42 27.00
CA LEU A 114 -4.30 16.38 25.90
C LEU A 114 -5.75 16.54 25.42
N ASN A 115 -6.01 17.52 24.55
CA ASN A 115 -7.37 17.83 24.08
C ASN A 115 -7.59 17.56 22.59
N TYR A 116 -6.52 17.43 21.82
CA TYR A 116 -6.55 17.11 20.40
C TYR A 116 -5.23 16.46 19.99
N GLY A 117 -5.33 15.39 19.20
CA GLY A 117 -4.23 14.75 18.50
C GLY A 117 -4.60 14.50 17.04
N ASN A 118 -3.64 14.66 16.15
CA ASN A 118 -3.73 14.31 14.74
C ASN A 118 -2.47 13.56 14.29
N ARG A 119 -2.65 12.54 13.46
CA ARG A 119 -1.57 11.83 12.76
C ARG A 119 -1.90 11.72 11.28
N ASN A 120 -0.93 11.97 10.42
CA ASN A 120 -1.01 11.70 8.99
C ASN A 120 0.38 11.32 8.43
N ASN A 121 0.44 10.47 7.40
CA ASN A 121 1.69 10.02 6.76
C ASN A 121 2.71 9.37 7.73
N LEU A 122 2.23 8.84 8.86
CA LEU A 122 3.04 8.17 9.88
C LEU A 122 2.42 6.80 10.19
N GLU A 123 3.28 5.83 10.41
CA GLU A 123 2.97 4.47 10.81
C GLU A 123 3.29 4.32 12.31
N VAL A 124 2.54 3.46 13.00
CA VAL A 124 2.65 3.25 14.45
C VAL A 124 2.54 1.75 14.68
N GLU A 125 3.54 1.18 15.34
CA GLU A 125 3.52 -0.22 15.77
C GLU A 125 4.55 -0.45 16.87
N ASN A 126 4.28 -1.42 17.76
CA ASN A 126 5.21 -1.88 18.81
C ASN A 126 5.61 -0.80 19.84
N GLY A 127 4.90 0.34 19.91
CA GLY A 127 5.24 1.51 20.71
C GLY A 127 5.99 2.63 19.96
N ASP A 128 6.40 2.37 18.71
CA ASP A 128 7.19 3.29 17.88
C ASP A 128 6.32 4.10 16.90
N VAL A 129 6.87 5.21 16.39
CA VAL A 129 6.23 6.09 15.40
C VAL A 129 7.26 6.49 14.35
N HIS A 130 7.04 6.12 13.08
CA HIS A 130 7.96 6.39 11.98
C HIS A 130 7.22 6.89 10.73
N LEU A 131 7.96 7.42 9.74
CA LEU A 131 7.37 7.77 8.44
C LEU A 131 6.68 6.56 7.81
N LYS A 132 5.49 6.77 7.21
CA LYS A 132 4.75 5.68 6.55
C LYS A 132 5.61 5.03 5.47
N THR A 133 5.66 3.70 5.49
CA THR A 133 6.38 2.89 4.50
C THR A 133 5.91 3.19 3.06
N GLN A 134 6.84 3.13 2.10
CA GLN A 134 6.53 3.17 0.67
C GLN A 134 7.01 1.86 0.02
N PRO A 135 6.10 0.93 -0.32
CA PRO A 135 6.47 -0.29 -1.02
C PRO A 135 6.89 0.02 -2.46
N THR A 136 8.01 -0.57 -2.87
CA THR A 136 8.58 -0.51 -4.21
C THR A 136 8.35 -1.84 -4.92
N ASP A 137 7.71 -1.80 -6.08
CA ASP A 137 7.44 -2.97 -6.92
C ASP A 137 8.50 -3.18 -7.99
N ARG A 138 8.88 -4.44 -8.23
CA ARG A 138 9.76 -4.87 -9.32
C ARG A 138 9.08 -6.00 -10.09
N THR A 139 8.51 -5.65 -11.24
CA THR A 139 7.80 -6.59 -12.12
C THR A 139 8.69 -7.09 -13.26
N SER A 140 8.77 -8.40 -13.42
CA SER A 140 9.27 -9.06 -14.63
C SER A 140 8.09 -9.60 -15.45
N THR A 141 8.08 -9.25 -16.72
CA THR A 141 7.05 -9.55 -17.74
C THR A 141 7.58 -10.42 -18.88
N PHE A 142 8.85 -10.84 -18.79
CA PHE A 142 9.60 -11.61 -19.79
C PHE A 142 9.60 -11.06 -21.23
N SER A 143 9.11 -9.85 -21.46
CA SER A 143 9.06 -9.16 -22.77
C SER A 143 10.43 -8.69 -23.29
N SER A 144 11.49 -8.76 -22.46
CA SER A 144 12.87 -8.48 -22.86
C SER A 144 13.80 -9.60 -22.39
N SER A 145 14.82 -9.92 -23.19
CA SER A 145 15.93 -10.80 -22.77
C SER A 145 16.66 -10.25 -21.54
N SER A 146 16.60 -8.94 -21.29
CA SER A 146 17.13 -8.27 -20.09
C SER A 146 16.28 -8.45 -18.82
N GLN A 147 15.42 -9.47 -18.75
CA GLN A 147 14.65 -9.83 -17.54
C GLN A 147 15.02 -11.21 -16.97
N VAL A 148 15.74 -12.04 -17.74
CA VAL A 148 16.22 -13.37 -17.35
C VAL A 148 17.75 -13.38 -17.44
N SER A 149 18.44 -13.78 -16.37
CA SER A 149 19.91 -13.94 -16.37
C SER A 149 20.33 -15.34 -16.81
N ASN A 150 19.52 -16.36 -16.49
CA ASN A 150 19.72 -17.75 -16.89
C ASN A 150 18.37 -18.46 -17.00
N ALA A 151 18.10 -19.13 -18.12
CA ALA A 151 16.87 -19.89 -18.32
C ALA A 151 16.96 -21.36 -17.86
N GLY A 152 18.16 -21.87 -17.56
CA GLY A 152 18.35 -23.22 -16.99
C GLY A 152 17.82 -24.39 -17.83
N GLY A 153 17.69 -24.20 -19.16
CA GLY A 153 17.09 -25.17 -20.09
C GLY A 153 15.67 -24.82 -20.53
N ALA A 154 15.00 -23.89 -19.84
CA ALA A 154 13.70 -23.36 -20.25
C ALA A 154 13.79 -22.52 -21.54
N THR A 155 12.67 -22.43 -22.26
CA THR A 155 12.45 -21.47 -23.34
C THR A 155 11.94 -20.16 -22.76
N HIS A 156 12.69 -19.07 -22.98
CA HIS A 156 12.24 -17.70 -22.73
C HIS A 156 11.76 -17.09 -24.05
N ASN A 157 10.44 -16.89 -24.18
CA ASN A 157 9.83 -16.30 -25.36
C ASN A 157 9.46 -14.83 -25.09
N THR A 158 10.26 -13.90 -25.61
CA THR A 158 10.03 -12.45 -25.45
C THR A 158 8.87 -11.90 -26.29
N THR A 159 8.48 -12.60 -27.35
CA THR A 159 7.35 -12.21 -28.21
C THR A 159 6.02 -12.54 -27.52
N GLY A 160 5.88 -13.78 -27.03
CA GLY A 160 4.73 -14.23 -26.25
C GLY A 160 4.74 -13.77 -24.79
N GLN A 161 5.86 -13.20 -24.31
CA GLN A 161 6.04 -12.67 -22.95
C GLN A 161 5.93 -13.75 -21.85
N PHE A 162 6.69 -14.84 -21.97
CA PHE A 162 6.69 -15.92 -20.97
C PHE A 162 8.00 -16.70 -20.88
N VAL A 163 8.12 -17.53 -19.84
CA VAL A 163 9.13 -18.60 -19.73
C VAL A 163 8.46 -19.93 -19.39
N ALA A 164 8.80 -21.00 -20.12
CA ALA A 164 8.26 -22.35 -19.95
C ALA A 164 9.30 -23.40 -20.37
N LEU A 165 9.06 -24.70 -20.12
CA LEU A 165 10.00 -25.78 -20.45
C LEU A 165 10.17 -26.06 -21.97
N SER A 166 9.39 -25.35 -22.79
CA SER A 166 9.34 -25.36 -24.27
C SER A 166 8.59 -24.11 -24.76
N ASP A 167 8.64 -23.80 -26.06
CA ASP A 167 7.75 -22.79 -26.66
C ASP A 167 6.33 -23.35 -26.80
N GLN A 168 5.29 -22.65 -26.34
CA GLN A 168 3.99 -23.25 -25.99
C GLN A 168 2.74 -22.56 -26.55
N GLY A 169 2.89 -21.72 -27.59
CA GLY A 169 1.73 -21.05 -28.18
C GLY A 169 0.94 -20.27 -27.12
N PHE A 170 1.62 -19.32 -26.47
CA PHE A 170 1.13 -18.66 -25.26
C PHE A 170 1.34 -17.15 -25.39
N ASN A 171 0.32 -16.38 -25.00
CA ASN A 171 0.34 -14.92 -25.00
C ASN A 171 0.13 -14.44 -23.56
N GLY A 172 1.20 -13.99 -22.90
CA GLY A 172 1.17 -13.51 -21.52
C GLY A 172 0.29 -12.27 -21.33
N VAL A 173 -0.21 -12.05 -20.13
CA VAL A 173 -1.25 -11.04 -19.85
C VAL A 173 -0.80 -9.59 -20.08
N THR A 174 0.52 -9.33 -20.16
CA THR A 174 1.08 -8.02 -20.55
C THR A 174 1.27 -7.85 -22.05
N TYR A 175 1.10 -8.92 -22.85
CA TYR A 175 1.17 -8.85 -24.30
C TYR A 175 0.00 -8.07 -24.88
N GLN A 176 0.28 -7.11 -25.76
CA GLN A 176 -0.70 -6.32 -26.49
C GLN A 176 -0.41 -6.44 -28.00
N PRO A 177 -1.06 -7.37 -28.72
CA PRO A 177 -0.89 -7.47 -30.16
C PRO A 177 -1.47 -6.25 -30.89
N PRO A 178 -1.15 -6.06 -32.19
CA PRO A 178 -1.65 -4.92 -32.97
C PRO A 178 -3.18 -4.79 -32.96
N LYS A 179 -3.68 -3.75 -32.27
CA LYS A 179 -5.11 -3.42 -32.14
C LYS A 179 -5.79 -3.38 -33.53
N LYS A 180 -6.78 -4.24 -33.76
CA LYS A 180 -7.41 -4.40 -35.07
C LYS A 180 -8.38 -3.26 -35.38
N SER A 181 -8.12 -2.53 -36.46
CA SER A 181 -8.99 -1.45 -36.95
C SER A 181 -10.37 -1.95 -37.36
N LEU A 182 -11.42 -1.28 -36.88
CA LEU A 182 -12.80 -1.53 -37.27
C LEU A 182 -13.21 -0.45 -38.28
N THR A 183 -13.24 -0.83 -39.56
CA THR A 183 -13.35 0.06 -40.71
C THR A 183 -14.78 0.09 -41.26
N TYR A 184 -15.03 0.89 -42.30
CA TYR A 184 -16.33 1.01 -42.96
C TYR A 184 -16.13 1.48 -44.40
N ASN A 185 -17.09 1.18 -45.27
CA ASN A 185 -17.17 1.69 -46.63
C ASN A 185 -18.37 2.65 -46.73
N GLY A 186 -18.16 3.88 -47.23
CA GLY A 186 -19.20 4.91 -47.30
C GLY A 186 -19.32 5.72 -46.00
N THR A 187 -20.54 5.83 -45.45
CA THR A 187 -20.81 6.63 -44.25
C THR A 187 -20.31 5.93 -42.98
N ALA A 188 -19.60 6.64 -42.11
CA ALA A 188 -19.14 6.12 -40.83
C ALA A 188 -20.33 5.88 -39.87
N PRO A 189 -20.57 4.65 -39.37
CA PRO A 189 -21.49 4.48 -38.26
C PRO A 189 -20.88 5.03 -36.95
N ASN A 190 -21.74 5.41 -36.01
CA ASN A 190 -21.38 6.00 -34.72
C ASN A 190 -20.32 5.16 -33.98
N TRP A 191 -19.27 5.80 -33.44
CA TRP A 191 -18.24 5.18 -32.58
C TRP A 191 -17.96 5.98 -31.30
N ASN A 192 -18.98 6.62 -30.71
CA ASN A 192 -18.78 7.37 -29.47
C ASN A 192 -18.70 6.46 -28.23
N TYR A 193 -19.54 5.41 -28.18
CA TYR A 193 -19.69 4.54 -27.00
C TYR A 193 -19.80 3.06 -27.35
N PRO A 194 -18.72 2.38 -27.75
CA PRO A 194 -18.70 0.93 -27.99
C PRO A 194 -18.64 0.15 -26.68
N GLY A 195 -19.61 -0.71 -26.44
CA GLY A 195 -19.73 -1.54 -25.23
C GLY A 195 -19.11 -2.94 -25.39
N PRO A 196 -19.72 -3.96 -24.75
CA PRO A 196 -19.32 -5.35 -24.93
C PRO A 196 -19.38 -5.82 -26.38
N ILE A 197 -18.58 -6.84 -26.68
CA ILE A 197 -18.52 -7.51 -27.98
C ILE A 197 -19.01 -8.95 -27.87
N ALA A 198 -19.26 -9.60 -29.01
CA ALA A 198 -19.43 -11.05 -29.08
C ALA A 198 -18.66 -11.61 -30.29
N ASN A 199 -17.94 -12.72 -30.09
CA ASN A 199 -17.11 -13.37 -31.09
C ASN A 199 -17.87 -14.53 -31.77
N LEU A 200 -18.41 -14.30 -32.95
CA LEU A 200 -19.20 -15.26 -33.72
C LEU A 200 -18.37 -15.96 -34.82
N GLY A 201 -17.05 -16.05 -34.65
CA GLY A 201 -16.15 -16.75 -35.56
C GLY A 201 -15.85 -15.97 -36.83
N GLU A 202 -16.81 -15.83 -37.75
CA GLU A 202 -16.68 -15.03 -38.99
C GLU A 202 -17.09 -13.54 -38.80
N GLU A 203 -17.82 -13.25 -37.72
CA GLU A 203 -18.25 -11.90 -37.35
C GLU A 203 -17.90 -11.53 -35.91
N ILE A 204 -17.64 -10.25 -35.69
CA ILE A 204 -17.55 -9.63 -34.37
C ILE A 204 -18.68 -8.61 -34.28
N HIS A 205 -19.55 -8.78 -33.28
CA HIS A 205 -20.66 -7.88 -33.01
C HIS A 205 -20.26 -6.95 -31.87
N VAL A 206 -20.58 -5.67 -31.97
CA VAL A 206 -20.24 -4.64 -30.98
C VAL A 206 -21.51 -3.89 -30.57
N MET A 207 -21.73 -3.76 -29.26
CA MET A 207 -22.92 -3.09 -28.71
C MET A 207 -22.70 -1.59 -28.61
N MET A 208 -23.28 -0.84 -29.55
CA MET A 208 -23.01 0.58 -29.72
C MET A 208 -24.08 1.44 -29.06
N TYR A 209 -23.67 2.23 -28.08
CA TYR A 209 -24.54 3.10 -27.32
C TYR A 209 -24.52 4.55 -27.84
N SER A 210 -25.56 5.31 -27.51
CA SER A 210 -25.74 6.72 -27.89
C SER A 210 -25.34 7.70 -26.79
N SER A 211 -25.12 7.24 -25.56
CA SER A 211 -24.78 8.06 -24.40
C SER A 211 -23.63 7.46 -23.57
N THR A 212 -23.18 8.24 -22.58
CA THR A 212 -22.19 7.83 -21.57
C THR A 212 -22.66 6.71 -20.63
N SER A 213 -23.92 6.26 -20.75
CA SER A 213 -24.50 5.18 -19.97
C SER A 213 -24.70 3.91 -20.81
N THR A 214 -24.74 2.75 -20.16
CA THR A 214 -25.24 1.49 -20.76
C THR A 214 -26.77 1.33 -20.57
N GLY A 215 -27.45 2.30 -19.94
CA GLY A 215 -28.88 2.27 -19.59
C GLY A 215 -29.90 2.45 -20.73
N GLN A 216 -29.54 2.08 -21.95
CA GLN A 216 -30.41 2.06 -23.14
C GLN A 216 -30.03 0.91 -24.07
N ILE A 217 -30.98 0.46 -24.89
CA ILE A 217 -30.75 -0.60 -25.90
C ILE A 217 -29.59 -0.18 -26.84
N PRO A 218 -28.55 -1.00 -27.02
CA PRO A 218 -27.49 -0.74 -27.99
C PRO A 218 -27.94 -1.00 -29.43
N GLN A 219 -27.35 -0.29 -30.39
CA GLN A 219 -27.33 -0.75 -31.78
C GLN A 219 -26.20 -1.78 -31.93
N ILE A 220 -26.50 -2.98 -32.42
CA ILE A 220 -25.51 -4.04 -32.56
C ILE A 220 -24.85 -3.93 -33.94
N GLN A 221 -23.69 -3.28 -34.00
CA GLN A 221 -22.91 -3.12 -35.24
C GLN A 221 -22.08 -4.37 -35.51
N ARG A 222 -22.03 -4.81 -36.77
CA ARG A 222 -21.43 -6.06 -37.21
C ARG A 222 -20.19 -5.81 -38.06
N TYR A 223 -19.13 -6.56 -37.78
CA TYR A 223 -17.84 -6.47 -38.45
C TYR A 223 -17.33 -7.85 -38.85
N ASN A 224 -16.72 -7.99 -40.02
CA ASN A 224 -16.07 -9.24 -40.40
C ASN A 224 -14.82 -9.51 -39.51
N SER A 225 -14.72 -10.72 -38.96
CA SER A 225 -13.70 -11.09 -37.97
C SER A 225 -12.28 -11.14 -38.53
N SER A 226 -12.11 -11.36 -39.84
CA SER A 226 -10.79 -11.28 -40.50
C SER A 226 -10.42 -9.84 -40.85
N THR A 227 -11.25 -9.14 -41.64
CA THR A 227 -10.90 -7.84 -42.25
C THR A 227 -11.17 -6.62 -41.37
N GLY A 228 -12.10 -6.73 -40.42
CA GLY A 228 -12.56 -5.60 -39.59
C GLY A 228 -13.50 -4.63 -40.30
N VAL A 229 -13.92 -4.92 -41.53
CA VAL A 229 -14.88 -4.10 -42.29
C VAL A 229 -16.28 -4.22 -41.68
N TYR A 230 -16.95 -3.09 -41.47
CA TYR A 230 -18.37 -3.00 -41.12
C TYR A 230 -19.25 -3.61 -42.22
N ILE A 231 -20.09 -4.56 -41.85
CA ILE A 231 -20.96 -5.33 -42.76
C ILE A 231 -22.46 -5.10 -42.51
N GLY A 232 -22.85 -4.47 -41.40
CA GLY A 232 -24.24 -4.11 -41.14
C GLY A 232 -24.55 -3.78 -39.67
N THR A 233 -25.81 -3.52 -39.37
CA THR A 233 -26.35 -3.48 -38.01
C THR A 233 -27.39 -4.57 -37.89
N ALA A 234 -27.36 -5.36 -36.80
CA ALA A 234 -28.33 -6.42 -36.56
C ALA A 234 -29.71 -5.85 -36.18
N GLY A 235 -30.77 -6.48 -36.67
CA GLY A 235 -32.10 -6.37 -36.08
C GLY A 235 -32.16 -7.02 -34.70
N ILE A 236 -33.03 -6.51 -33.83
CA ILE A 236 -33.27 -7.04 -32.48
C ILE A 236 -34.74 -7.46 -32.36
N SER A 237 -34.96 -8.75 -32.14
CA SER A 237 -36.24 -9.35 -31.79
C SER A 237 -36.23 -9.79 -30.33
N TYR A 238 -37.23 -9.37 -29.57
CA TYR A 238 -37.33 -9.72 -28.14
C TYR A 238 -37.83 -11.15 -27.89
N GLY A 239 -38.42 -11.82 -28.89
CA GLY A 239 -38.83 -13.23 -28.80
C GLY A 239 -39.66 -13.55 -27.55
N SER A 240 -39.07 -14.32 -26.62
CA SER A 240 -39.69 -14.70 -25.32
C SER A 240 -39.39 -13.74 -24.16
N CYS A 241 -38.60 -12.69 -24.40
CA CYS A 241 -37.97 -11.84 -23.39
C CYS A 241 -38.58 -10.44 -23.28
N THR A 242 -38.35 -9.79 -22.14
CA THR A 242 -38.57 -8.34 -22.00
C THR A 242 -37.45 -7.53 -22.67
N ALA A 243 -37.77 -6.34 -23.18
CA ALA A 243 -36.76 -5.41 -23.71
C ALA A 243 -35.68 -5.05 -22.68
N SER A 244 -36.00 -5.07 -21.38
CA SER A 244 -35.04 -4.84 -20.28
C SER A 244 -33.88 -5.84 -20.25
N ALA A 245 -33.99 -7.00 -20.91
CA ALA A 245 -32.92 -8.00 -20.99
C ALA A 245 -31.68 -7.52 -21.78
N ILE A 246 -31.80 -6.46 -22.60
CA ILE A 246 -30.69 -5.87 -23.37
C ILE A 246 -30.31 -4.43 -22.94
N TYR A 247 -30.71 -4.03 -21.73
CA TYR A 247 -30.26 -2.78 -21.09
C TYR A 247 -29.12 -3.06 -20.12
N TYR A 248 -28.26 -2.07 -19.85
CA TYR A 248 -27.16 -2.16 -18.87
C TYR A 248 -26.28 -3.39 -19.09
N ILE A 249 -26.00 -3.74 -20.36
CA ILE A 249 -25.16 -4.91 -20.67
C ILE A 249 -23.73 -4.59 -20.28
N TYR A 250 -23.25 -5.31 -19.28
CA TYR A 250 -21.90 -5.17 -18.72
C TYR A 250 -20.91 -6.15 -19.37
N ASP A 251 -21.40 -7.24 -19.92
CA ASP A 251 -20.62 -8.27 -20.60
C ASP A 251 -21.48 -9.14 -21.52
N ALA A 252 -20.82 -9.81 -22.46
CA ALA A 252 -21.43 -10.66 -23.47
C ALA A 252 -20.45 -11.73 -23.95
N THR A 253 -20.91 -12.96 -24.15
CA THR A 253 -20.06 -14.06 -24.65
C THR A 253 -20.77 -14.99 -25.62
N SER A 254 -20.04 -15.46 -26.62
CA SER A 254 -20.50 -16.40 -27.65
C SER A 254 -20.24 -17.86 -27.26
N ASP A 255 -21.32 -18.66 -27.17
CA ASP A 255 -21.19 -20.10 -26.88
C ASP A 255 -20.80 -20.96 -28.10
N GLY A 256 -20.43 -20.31 -29.20
CA GLY A 256 -20.01 -20.93 -30.46
C GLY A 256 -21.15 -21.49 -31.32
N ASN A 257 -22.38 -21.61 -30.81
CA ASN A 257 -23.51 -22.24 -31.52
C ASN A 257 -24.53 -21.18 -31.98
N ASN A 258 -24.05 -20.15 -32.68
CA ASN A 258 -24.82 -18.96 -33.09
C ASN A 258 -25.70 -18.41 -31.95
N THR A 259 -25.14 -18.38 -30.74
CA THR A 259 -25.83 -17.97 -29.52
C THR A 259 -24.91 -17.06 -28.72
N VAL A 260 -25.45 -15.92 -28.27
CA VAL A 260 -24.78 -15.01 -27.35
C VAL A 260 -25.52 -14.96 -26.01
N TRP A 261 -24.76 -15.00 -24.92
CA TRP A 261 -25.23 -14.84 -23.55
C TRP A 261 -24.88 -13.45 -23.04
N LEU A 262 -25.85 -12.75 -22.44
CA LEU A 262 -25.69 -11.38 -21.93
C LEU A 262 -25.95 -11.29 -20.43
N VAL A 263 -25.29 -10.33 -19.77
CA VAL A 263 -25.60 -9.91 -18.41
C VAL A 263 -26.02 -8.45 -18.34
N SER A 264 -27.27 -8.22 -17.92
CA SER A 264 -27.81 -6.92 -17.56
C SER A 264 -27.57 -6.68 -16.07
N TYR A 265 -26.65 -5.78 -15.72
CA TYR A 265 -26.32 -5.50 -14.32
C TYR A 265 -27.52 -4.94 -13.55
N SER A 266 -28.00 -3.76 -13.92
CA SER A 266 -29.00 -3.01 -13.13
C SER A 266 -30.36 -3.71 -13.04
N TYR A 267 -30.77 -4.47 -14.06
CA TYR A 267 -31.99 -5.28 -14.05
C TYR A 267 -31.76 -6.74 -13.61
N ARG A 268 -30.52 -7.13 -13.31
CA ARG A 268 -30.11 -8.47 -12.85
C ARG A 268 -30.53 -9.62 -13.77
N TYR A 269 -30.61 -9.38 -15.07
CA TYR A 269 -30.94 -10.43 -16.03
C TYR A 269 -29.69 -11.14 -16.56
N VAL A 270 -29.74 -12.46 -16.60
CA VAL A 270 -28.99 -13.24 -17.60
C VAL A 270 -29.93 -13.50 -18.78
N SER A 271 -29.46 -13.41 -20.02
CA SER A 271 -30.30 -13.71 -21.19
C SER A 271 -29.54 -14.39 -22.33
N LYS A 272 -30.26 -15.21 -23.09
CA LYS A 272 -29.76 -16.03 -24.21
C LYS A 272 -30.37 -15.56 -25.52
N TRP A 273 -29.54 -15.22 -26.49
CA TRP A 273 -29.94 -14.68 -27.79
C TRP A 273 -29.44 -15.60 -28.91
N THR A 274 -30.35 -16.08 -29.75
CA THR A 274 -29.99 -16.84 -30.96
C THR A 274 -29.75 -15.86 -32.10
N ILE A 275 -28.69 -16.07 -32.87
CA ILE A 275 -28.27 -15.24 -34.00
C ILE A 275 -28.66 -15.93 -35.30
N SER A 276 -29.31 -15.20 -36.22
CA SER A 276 -29.66 -15.72 -37.54
C SER A 276 -28.45 -15.78 -38.49
N SER A 277 -28.59 -16.46 -39.62
CA SER A 277 -27.62 -16.40 -40.74
C SER A 277 -27.55 -15.01 -41.40
N SER A 278 -28.50 -14.13 -41.14
CA SER A 278 -28.44 -12.70 -41.50
C SER A 278 -27.79 -11.84 -40.41
N GLY A 279 -27.35 -12.42 -39.29
CA GLY A 279 -26.73 -11.73 -38.16
C GLY A 279 -27.71 -11.02 -37.22
N ASP A 280 -29.00 -11.30 -37.33
CA ASP A 280 -30.06 -10.68 -36.51
C ASP A 280 -30.26 -11.43 -35.19
N TRP A 281 -30.56 -10.70 -34.13
CA TRP A 281 -30.62 -11.21 -32.76
C TRP A 281 -32.07 -11.51 -32.34
N SER A 282 -32.32 -12.71 -31.81
CA SER A 282 -33.63 -13.11 -31.28
C SER A 282 -33.51 -13.68 -29.87
N CYS A 283 -34.02 -12.96 -28.87
CA CYS A 283 -33.96 -13.43 -27.48
C CYS A 283 -34.81 -14.69 -27.30
N SER A 284 -34.14 -15.74 -26.85
CA SER A 284 -34.68 -17.10 -26.78
C SER A 284 -35.11 -17.47 -25.37
N GLN A 285 -34.40 -16.95 -24.35
CA GLN A 285 -34.78 -17.07 -22.93
C GLN A 285 -34.07 -16.00 -22.08
N TYR A 286 -34.65 -15.64 -20.94
CA TYR A 286 -34.03 -14.80 -19.92
C TYR A 286 -34.37 -15.29 -18.51
N TRP A 287 -33.53 -14.94 -17.55
CA TRP A 287 -33.65 -15.33 -16.14
C TRP A 287 -33.32 -14.13 -15.25
N LEU A 288 -34.14 -13.86 -14.23
CA LEU A 288 -33.92 -12.81 -13.24
C LEU A 288 -33.16 -13.38 -12.04
N MET A 289 -32.02 -12.77 -11.70
CA MET A 289 -31.29 -13.12 -10.48
C MET A 289 -31.86 -12.40 -9.26
N SER A 290 -31.95 -13.12 -8.15
CA SER A 290 -32.53 -12.64 -6.89
C SER A 290 -31.63 -11.61 -6.19
N SER A 291 -32.26 -10.73 -5.39
CA SER A 291 -31.52 -9.91 -4.42
C SER A 291 -30.85 -10.83 -3.38
N PRO A 292 -29.61 -10.54 -2.91
CA PRO A 292 -28.80 -9.33 -3.12
C PRO A 292 -27.85 -9.35 -4.35
N TYR A 293 -27.98 -10.30 -5.27
CA TYR A 293 -26.98 -10.57 -6.30
C TYR A 293 -27.16 -9.72 -7.59
N TYR A 294 -26.05 -9.36 -8.22
CA TYR A 294 -25.98 -8.63 -9.49
C TYR A 294 -24.95 -9.28 -10.42
N PRO A 295 -25.25 -9.48 -11.72
CA PRO A 295 -24.31 -10.09 -12.65
C PRO A 295 -23.37 -9.03 -13.27
N LEU A 296 -22.06 -9.32 -13.27
CA LEU A 296 -20.97 -8.41 -13.69
C LEU A 296 -20.26 -8.86 -14.98
N GLY A 297 -20.28 -10.16 -15.25
CA GLY A 297 -19.55 -10.79 -16.34
C GLY A 297 -20.10 -12.19 -16.62
N ILE A 298 -19.92 -12.69 -17.84
CA ILE A 298 -20.41 -14.00 -18.27
C ILE A 298 -19.47 -14.61 -19.30
N SER A 299 -19.08 -15.87 -19.10
CA SER A 299 -18.14 -16.56 -19.99
C SER A 299 -18.58 -17.99 -20.25
N VAL A 300 -18.35 -18.49 -21.46
CA VAL A 300 -18.39 -19.93 -21.75
C VAL A 300 -16.96 -20.40 -21.87
N ASP A 301 -16.55 -21.28 -20.97
CA ASP A 301 -15.19 -21.83 -20.98
C ASP A 301 -15.01 -22.74 -22.21
N PRO A 302 -14.03 -22.47 -23.10
CA PRO A 302 -13.78 -23.31 -24.27
C PRO A 302 -13.27 -24.72 -23.93
N VAL A 303 -12.77 -24.96 -22.70
CA VAL A 303 -12.22 -26.26 -22.28
C VAL A 303 -13.32 -27.20 -21.78
N SER A 304 -14.09 -26.78 -20.76
CA SER A 304 -15.19 -27.58 -20.18
C SER A 304 -16.53 -27.43 -20.91
N ASN A 305 -16.69 -26.38 -21.74
CA ASN A 305 -17.97 -25.95 -22.33
C ASN A 305 -19.03 -25.57 -21.27
N GLU A 306 -18.65 -25.32 -20.02
CA GLU A 306 -19.55 -24.83 -18.98
C GLU A 306 -19.80 -23.31 -19.09
N LEU A 307 -20.85 -22.84 -18.41
CA LEU A 307 -21.20 -21.41 -18.33
C LEU A 307 -20.80 -20.88 -16.96
N PHE A 308 -20.09 -19.75 -16.95
CA PHE A 308 -19.62 -19.07 -15.76
C PHE A 308 -20.20 -17.66 -15.67
N LEU A 309 -20.49 -17.22 -14.44
CA LEU A 309 -21.07 -15.92 -14.13
C LEU A 309 -20.26 -15.21 -13.04
N ALA A 310 -19.77 -14.01 -13.30
CA ALA A 310 -19.19 -13.15 -12.27
C ALA A 310 -20.33 -12.41 -11.56
N VAL A 311 -20.39 -12.50 -10.24
CA VAL A 311 -21.53 -12.04 -9.43
C VAL A 311 -21.06 -11.12 -8.30
N TYR A 312 -21.70 -9.97 -8.17
CA TYR A 312 -21.56 -9.05 -7.05
C TYR A 312 -22.68 -9.27 -6.04
N GLU A 313 -22.33 -9.36 -4.76
CA GLU A 313 -23.27 -9.37 -3.65
C GLU A 313 -23.39 -7.96 -3.05
N SER A 314 -24.56 -7.32 -3.17
CA SER A 314 -24.77 -5.95 -2.69
C SER A 314 -25.01 -5.86 -1.17
N MET A 315 -24.23 -6.57 -0.36
CA MET A 315 -24.46 -6.73 1.08
C MET A 315 -23.31 -6.23 1.95
N SER A 316 -23.64 -5.31 2.86
CA SER A 316 -22.74 -4.76 3.88
C SER A 316 -22.37 -5.82 4.92
N PRO A 317 -21.14 -5.84 5.48
CA PRO A 317 -20.05 -4.90 5.24
C PRO A 317 -19.09 -5.30 4.10
N ASN A 318 -19.12 -6.55 3.66
CA ASN A 318 -18.02 -7.13 2.86
C ASN A 318 -18.18 -6.95 1.35
N TYR A 319 -19.41 -6.89 0.84
CA TYR A 319 -19.72 -6.72 -0.59
C TYR A 319 -18.89 -7.65 -1.50
N TYR A 320 -19.19 -8.94 -1.44
CA TYR A 320 -18.39 -9.97 -2.09
C TYR A 320 -18.52 -9.98 -3.61
N HIS A 321 -17.45 -10.44 -4.26
CA HIS A 321 -17.39 -10.79 -5.68
C HIS A 321 -17.15 -12.30 -5.76
N TYR A 322 -17.99 -12.98 -6.53
CA TYR A 322 -17.97 -14.42 -6.74
C TYR A 322 -17.80 -14.76 -8.22
N LEU A 323 -17.25 -15.94 -8.48
CA LEU A 323 -17.42 -16.67 -9.73
C LEU A 323 -18.37 -17.84 -9.46
N TRP A 324 -19.45 -17.93 -10.21
CA TRP A 324 -20.38 -19.05 -10.18
C TRP A 324 -20.24 -19.89 -11.45
N GLN A 325 -20.01 -21.19 -11.30
CA GLN A 325 -20.25 -22.19 -12.35
C GLN A 325 -21.75 -22.48 -12.37
N VAL A 326 -22.43 -22.35 -13.51
CA VAL A 326 -23.90 -22.37 -13.58
C VAL A 326 -24.43 -23.24 -14.73
N SER A 327 -25.65 -23.76 -14.58
CA SER A 327 -26.33 -24.47 -15.66
C SER A 327 -26.87 -23.52 -16.73
N ARG A 328 -26.68 -23.83 -18.02
CA ARG A 328 -27.34 -23.10 -19.13
C ARG A 328 -28.88 -23.18 -19.09
N SER A 329 -29.49 -24.06 -18.29
CA SER A 329 -30.95 -24.06 -18.08
C SER A 329 -31.42 -23.14 -16.94
N PHE A 330 -30.53 -22.84 -15.98
CA PHE A 330 -30.81 -22.01 -14.79
C PHE A 330 -29.54 -21.20 -14.40
N PRO A 331 -29.11 -20.24 -15.23
CA PRO A 331 -27.81 -19.56 -15.08
C PRO A 331 -27.75 -18.55 -13.92
N THR A 332 -28.85 -18.39 -13.16
CA THR A 332 -28.96 -17.51 -12.00
C THR A 332 -28.83 -18.27 -10.67
N THR A 333 -28.37 -19.52 -10.70
CA THR A 333 -28.13 -20.39 -9.54
C THR A 333 -26.78 -21.06 -9.69
N SER A 334 -25.91 -20.93 -8.68
CA SER A 334 -24.59 -21.57 -8.64
C SER A 334 -24.67 -23.08 -8.46
N ASN A 335 -23.99 -23.84 -9.33
CA ASN A 335 -23.61 -25.23 -9.07
C ASN A 335 -22.38 -25.28 -8.17
N VAL A 336 -21.39 -24.41 -8.44
CA VAL A 336 -20.16 -24.21 -7.65
C VAL A 336 -19.91 -22.71 -7.52
N THR A 337 -19.35 -22.28 -6.39
CA THR A 337 -19.07 -20.87 -6.08
C THR A 337 -17.63 -20.71 -5.60
N TYR A 338 -16.86 -19.87 -6.29
CA TYR A 338 -15.53 -19.44 -5.89
C TYR A 338 -15.59 -17.98 -5.40
N THR A 339 -14.92 -17.65 -4.30
CA THR A 339 -14.89 -16.28 -3.76
C THR A 339 -13.68 -15.53 -4.30
N LEU A 340 -13.90 -14.55 -5.18
CA LEU A 340 -12.83 -13.75 -5.79
C LEU A 340 -12.30 -12.68 -4.80
N GLY A 341 -13.18 -12.13 -3.96
CA GLY A 341 -12.78 -11.22 -2.88
C GLY A 341 -13.91 -10.30 -2.39
N THR A 342 -13.55 -9.33 -1.56
CA THR A 342 -14.42 -8.23 -1.11
C THR A 342 -14.19 -6.97 -1.94
N ASN A 343 -15.08 -5.97 -1.82
CA ASN A 343 -14.82 -4.63 -2.36
C ASN A 343 -13.52 -3.98 -1.84
N THR A 344 -12.90 -4.47 -0.75
CA THR A 344 -11.57 -4.00 -0.30
C THR A 344 -10.46 -4.41 -1.28
N LYS A 345 -10.57 -5.60 -1.88
CA LYS A 345 -9.60 -6.15 -2.85
C LYS A 345 -10.01 -5.85 -4.30
N LEU A 346 -11.31 -5.89 -4.59
CA LEU A 346 -11.89 -5.76 -5.93
C LEU A 346 -12.70 -4.47 -6.10
N SER A 347 -12.28 -3.39 -5.42
CA SER A 347 -12.86 -2.04 -5.53
C SER A 347 -13.00 -1.55 -6.97
N GLY A 348 -14.16 -0.98 -7.29
CA GLY A 348 -14.49 -0.48 -8.63
C GLY A 348 -15.76 -1.13 -9.20
N LEU A 349 -15.94 -1.03 -10.51
CA LEU A 349 -17.08 -1.62 -11.22
C LEU A 349 -16.64 -2.88 -11.98
N GLY A 350 -17.15 -4.06 -11.62
CA GLY A 350 -16.96 -5.27 -12.43
C GLY A 350 -17.72 -5.18 -13.75
N ALA A 351 -17.08 -5.48 -14.87
CA ALA A 351 -17.69 -5.40 -16.21
C ALA A 351 -16.92 -6.24 -17.25
N GLY A 352 -16.95 -7.57 -17.13
CA GLY A 352 -16.25 -8.48 -18.03
C GLY A 352 -15.66 -9.71 -17.35
N LEU A 353 -15.84 -10.88 -17.96
CA LEU A 353 -15.31 -12.17 -17.51
C LEU A 353 -14.88 -13.05 -18.69
N VAL A 354 -13.65 -13.56 -18.65
CA VAL A 354 -13.25 -14.74 -19.42
C VAL A 354 -12.83 -15.86 -18.47
N VAL A 355 -13.26 -17.09 -18.75
CA VAL A 355 -12.79 -18.32 -18.10
C VAL A 355 -12.22 -19.24 -19.18
N GLU A 356 -11.04 -19.80 -18.93
CA GLU A 356 -10.30 -20.69 -19.83
C GLU A 356 -9.65 -21.81 -19.00
N GLY A 357 -10.37 -22.92 -18.85
CA GLY A 357 -10.08 -23.92 -17.83
C GLY A 357 -9.98 -23.28 -16.44
N ASP A 358 -8.88 -23.55 -15.74
CA ASP A 358 -8.62 -23.01 -14.40
C ASP A 358 -8.27 -21.51 -14.37
N ARG A 359 -8.01 -20.87 -15.52
CA ARG A 359 -7.72 -19.43 -15.58
C ARG A 359 -9.01 -18.62 -15.64
N VAL A 360 -9.15 -17.69 -14.70
CA VAL A 360 -10.22 -16.69 -14.67
C VAL A 360 -9.63 -15.30 -14.87
N THR A 361 -10.19 -14.52 -15.80
CA THR A 361 -9.84 -13.11 -16.03
C THR A 361 -11.06 -12.24 -15.81
N TYR A 362 -11.01 -11.40 -14.77
CA TYR A 362 -12.12 -10.55 -14.35
C TYR A 362 -11.78 -9.06 -14.55
N ASN A 363 -12.57 -8.34 -15.34
CA ASN A 363 -12.35 -6.94 -15.66
C ASN A 363 -13.01 -5.99 -14.65
N LYS A 364 -12.24 -5.05 -14.11
CA LYS A 364 -12.75 -3.85 -13.43
C LYS A 364 -12.63 -2.62 -14.33
N TYR A 365 -13.77 -2.01 -14.62
CA TYR A 365 -13.93 -0.82 -15.44
C TYR A 365 -13.65 0.48 -14.67
N SER A 366 -12.87 1.36 -15.30
CA SER A 366 -12.84 2.81 -15.07
C SER A 366 -13.10 3.52 -16.40
N SER A 367 -13.36 4.83 -16.38
CA SER A 367 -13.63 5.58 -17.61
C SER A 367 -12.42 5.69 -18.55
N ASN A 368 -11.20 5.73 -17.99
CA ASN A 368 -9.95 5.97 -18.72
C ASN A 368 -8.97 4.78 -18.69
N TYR A 369 -9.26 3.73 -17.93
CA TYR A 369 -8.46 2.49 -17.88
C TYR A 369 -9.34 1.28 -17.55
N ALA A 370 -8.83 0.09 -17.82
CA ALA A 370 -9.35 -1.16 -17.31
C ALA A 370 -8.29 -1.84 -16.43
N LEU A 371 -8.71 -2.55 -15.38
CA LEU A 371 -7.85 -3.39 -14.56
C LEU A 371 -8.35 -4.83 -14.65
N HIS A 372 -7.64 -5.66 -15.40
CA HIS A 372 -7.89 -7.11 -15.44
C HIS A 372 -7.27 -7.75 -14.21
N ASN A 373 -7.98 -8.67 -13.58
CA ASN A 373 -7.58 -9.36 -12.35
C ASN A 373 -7.61 -10.86 -12.67
N TYR A 374 -6.49 -11.54 -12.45
CA TYR A 374 -6.28 -12.92 -12.88
C TYR A 374 -6.32 -13.85 -11.67
N PHE A 375 -7.07 -14.95 -11.79
CA PHE A 375 -7.17 -15.97 -10.77
C PHE A 375 -6.93 -17.36 -11.35
N ASP A 376 -6.40 -18.24 -10.52
CA ASP A 376 -6.47 -19.69 -10.69
C ASP A 376 -7.65 -20.25 -9.87
N ILE A 377 -8.35 -21.27 -10.38
CA ILE A 377 -9.38 -22.03 -9.64
C ILE A 377 -9.11 -23.54 -9.53
N GLY A 378 -8.03 -24.06 -10.13
CA GLY A 378 -7.74 -25.50 -10.21
C GLY A 378 -7.46 -26.16 -8.86
N SER A 379 -7.07 -25.35 -7.86
CA SER A 379 -6.98 -25.78 -6.46
C SER A 379 -8.34 -25.98 -5.75
N GLY A 380 -9.47 -25.72 -6.42
CA GLY A 380 -10.82 -25.72 -5.84
C GLY A 380 -11.18 -24.43 -5.08
N ILE A 381 -10.24 -23.48 -4.99
CA ILE A 381 -10.45 -22.13 -4.44
C ILE A 381 -9.87 -21.09 -5.41
N ALA A 382 -10.44 -19.89 -5.45
CA ALA A 382 -9.94 -18.81 -6.29
C ALA A 382 -8.68 -18.16 -5.69
N VAL A 383 -7.52 -18.43 -6.29
CA VAL A 383 -6.23 -17.82 -5.92
C VAL A 383 -5.98 -16.63 -6.85
N HIS A 384 -5.95 -15.41 -6.30
CA HIS A 384 -5.65 -14.21 -7.08
C HIS A 384 -4.16 -14.14 -7.42
N LEU A 385 -3.82 -14.38 -8.69
CA LEU A 385 -2.46 -14.42 -9.22
C LEU A 385 -1.85 -13.01 -9.37
N GLY A 386 -2.68 -12.00 -9.63
CA GLY A 386 -2.24 -10.63 -9.89
C GLY A 386 -3.18 -9.90 -10.85
N SER A 387 -2.76 -8.73 -11.30
CA SER A 387 -3.56 -7.80 -12.10
C SER A 387 -2.76 -7.18 -13.26
N ASN A 388 -3.44 -6.55 -14.23
CA ASN A 388 -2.80 -5.74 -15.26
C ASN A 388 -3.67 -4.53 -15.63
N GLN A 389 -3.08 -3.33 -15.69
CA GLN A 389 -3.80 -2.08 -15.97
C GLN A 389 -3.60 -1.63 -17.42
N PHE A 390 -4.70 -1.63 -18.18
CA PHE A 390 -4.74 -1.19 -19.56
C PHE A 390 -5.21 0.27 -19.64
N ASN A 391 -4.24 1.18 -19.81
CA ASN A 391 -4.48 2.63 -19.88
C ASN A 391 -5.04 3.07 -21.25
N SER A 392 -5.87 4.12 -21.27
CA SER A 392 -6.59 4.60 -22.47
C SER A 392 -7.48 3.52 -23.12
N VAL A 393 -8.10 2.67 -22.29
CA VAL A 393 -9.08 1.65 -22.69
C VAL A 393 -9.96 1.24 -21.51
N GLY A 394 -10.77 2.18 -21.02
CA GLY A 394 -11.91 1.82 -20.17
C GLY A 394 -12.95 1.07 -20.99
N HIS A 395 -13.24 -0.20 -20.68
CA HIS A 395 -14.17 -1.03 -21.46
C HIS A 395 -15.16 -1.79 -20.59
N TYR A 396 -16.36 -2.02 -21.14
CA TYR A 396 -17.31 -3.01 -20.65
C TYR A 396 -17.16 -4.30 -21.48
N GLY A 397 -17.27 -5.44 -20.82
CA GLY A 397 -17.20 -6.77 -21.41
C GLY A 397 -15.78 -7.24 -21.73
N LEU A 398 -15.61 -8.56 -21.78
CA LEU A 398 -14.34 -9.20 -22.12
C LEU A 398 -14.66 -10.55 -22.79
N GLU A 399 -14.32 -10.70 -24.08
CA GLU A 399 -14.68 -11.89 -24.86
C GLU A 399 -13.43 -12.69 -25.27
N ASN A 400 -13.56 -14.02 -25.37
CA ASN A 400 -12.47 -14.88 -25.82
C ASN A 400 -12.35 -14.85 -27.36
N MET A 401 -11.18 -14.45 -27.88
CA MET A 401 -10.96 -14.37 -29.33
C MET A 401 -10.57 -15.71 -29.99
N ARG A 402 -10.24 -16.73 -29.18
CA ARG A 402 -9.87 -18.10 -29.59
C ARG A 402 -8.55 -18.22 -30.36
N ASP A 403 -7.73 -17.17 -30.30
CA ASP A 403 -6.34 -17.08 -30.77
C ASP A 403 -5.35 -16.85 -29.60
N GLY A 404 -5.78 -17.20 -28.38
CA GLY A 404 -5.07 -16.90 -27.15
C GLY A 404 -5.07 -15.43 -26.75
N THR A 405 -5.99 -14.62 -27.27
CA THR A 405 -6.21 -13.23 -26.82
C THR A 405 -7.63 -12.99 -26.30
N HIS A 406 -7.77 -11.97 -25.45
CA HIS A 406 -9.07 -11.42 -25.04
C HIS A 406 -9.38 -10.15 -25.82
N GLY A 407 -10.61 -10.03 -26.29
CA GLY A 407 -11.09 -8.93 -27.14
C GLY A 407 -12.08 -8.02 -26.42
N TYR A 408 -11.91 -6.71 -26.62
CA TYR A 408 -12.74 -5.67 -26.01
C TYR A 408 -12.68 -4.35 -26.80
N THR A 409 -13.62 -3.43 -26.55
CA THR A 409 -13.62 -2.09 -27.17
C THR A 409 -13.69 -0.99 -26.12
N CYS A 410 -12.92 0.08 -26.34
CA CYS A 410 -12.84 1.20 -25.41
C CYS A 410 -14.11 2.08 -25.44
N PHE A 411 -14.85 2.12 -24.32
CA PHE A 411 -16.19 2.68 -24.20
C PHE A 411 -16.25 4.20 -24.27
N TYR A 412 -15.28 4.94 -23.74
CA TYR A 412 -15.28 6.40 -23.85
C TYR A 412 -14.33 6.86 -24.95
N SER A 413 -14.84 7.07 -26.17
CA SER A 413 -14.04 7.40 -27.36
C SER A 413 -13.00 8.51 -27.16
N THR A 414 -13.31 9.49 -26.30
CA THR A 414 -12.45 10.61 -25.89
C THR A 414 -11.25 10.20 -25.04
N TYR A 415 -11.36 9.18 -24.19
CA TYR A 415 -10.27 8.62 -23.38
C TYR A 415 -9.52 7.48 -24.08
N CYS A 416 -10.00 7.01 -25.24
CA CYS A 416 -9.42 5.86 -25.93
C CYS A 416 -8.06 6.10 -26.59
N SER A 417 -7.70 7.36 -26.90
CA SER A 417 -6.47 7.68 -27.63
C SER A 417 -6.35 6.79 -28.91
N ALA A 418 -5.20 6.18 -29.16
CA ALA A 418 -4.94 5.26 -30.27
C ALA A 418 -5.77 3.94 -30.26
N SER A 419 -6.60 3.70 -29.23
CA SER A 419 -7.58 2.60 -29.16
C SER A 419 -8.92 2.93 -29.83
N SER A 420 -9.18 4.20 -30.20
CA SER A 420 -10.45 4.59 -30.81
C SER A 420 -10.66 3.94 -32.19
N ARG A 421 -11.88 3.50 -32.47
CA ARG A 421 -12.32 2.71 -33.63
C ARG A 421 -11.55 1.39 -33.89
N LYS A 422 -11.18 0.70 -32.81
CA LYS A 422 -10.49 -0.60 -32.86
C LYS A 422 -11.08 -1.61 -31.89
N LEU A 423 -10.98 -2.87 -32.27
CA LEU A 423 -10.92 -3.98 -31.33
C LEU A 423 -9.55 -3.91 -30.65
N VAL A 424 -9.55 -3.84 -29.33
CA VAL A 424 -8.36 -3.96 -28.50
C VAL A 424 -8.20 -5.43 -28.11
N LEU A 425 -6.95 -5.87 -28.06
CA LEU A 425 -6.56 -7.24 -27.76
C LEU A 425 -5.50 -7.23 -26.65
N SER A 426 -5.54 -8.22 -25.77
CA SER A 426 -4.46 -8.55 -24.83
C SER A 426 -4.26 -10.06 -24.76
N GLY A 427 -3.05 -10.51 -24.39
CA GLY A 427 -2.79 -11.92 -24.15
C GLY A 427 -3.69 -12.50 -23.05
N SER A 428 -4.13 -13.73 -23.24
CA SER A 428 -5.01 -14.46 -22.32
C SER A 428 -4.32 -14.95 -21.04
N GLY A 429 -3.00 -15.20 -21.13
CA GLY A 429 -2.23 -15.91 -20.12
C GLY A 429 -2.53 -17.40 -20.02
N VAL A 430 -3.04 -18.02 -21.10
CA VAL A 430 -3.14 -19.49 -21.27
C VAL A 430 -2.50 -19.96 -22.59
N THR A 431 -2.26 -21.27 -22.70
CA THR A 431 -1.80 -21.93 -23.93
C THR A 431 -2.96 -22.09 -24.92
N HIS A 432 -2.76 -21.67 -26.17
CA HIS A 432 -3.73 -21.80 -27.26
C HIS A 432 -3.25 -22.72 -28.41
N ASP A 433 -1.99 -23.14 -28.37
CA ASP A 433 -1.36 -24.05 -29.33
C ASP A 433 -0.31 -24.88 -28.56
N GLU A 434 -0.78 -25.93 -27.86
CA GLU A 434 0.06 -26.82 -27.04
C GLU A 434 1.13 -27.51 -27.89
N ARG A 435 2.38 -27.50 -27.43
CA ARG A 435 3.52 -28.07 -28.19
C ARG A 435 4.29 -29.13 -27.42
N SER A 436 5.07 -29.93 -28.15
CA SER A 436 5.91 -30.98 -27.57
C SER A 436 6.92 -30.43 -26.56
N VAL A 437 6.84 -30.89 -25.31
CA VAL A 437 7.73 -30.47 -24.24
C VAL A 437 9.13 -31.06 -24.42
N SER A 438 10.16 -30.21 -24.38
CA SER A 438 11.57 -30.58 -24.62
C SER A 438 12.37 -30.88 -23.35
N THR A 439 11.93 -30.40 -22.18
CA THR A 439 12.57 -30.63 -20.88
C THR A 439 11.50 -30.82 -19.80
N THR A 440 11.75 -31.64 -18.78
CA THR A 440 10.77 -31.86 -17.68
C THR A 440 10.99 -30.94 -16.49
N THR A 441 12.17 -30.32 -16.37
CA THR A 441 12.55 -29.47 -15.23
C THR A 441 13.54 -28.40 -15.68
N ALA A 442 13.38 -27.16 -15.21
CA ALA A 442 14.34 -26.08 -15.42
C ALA A 442 14.36 -25.11 -14.22
N VAL A 443 15.48 -24.39 -14.04
CA VAL A 443 15.61 -23.33 -13.03
C VAL A 443 15.87 -21.99 -13.73
N VAL A 444 14.86 -21.13 -13.71
CA VAL A 444 14.87 -19.82 -14.36
C VAL A 444 15.25 -18.77 -13.33
N GLN A 445 16.35 -18.04 -13.56
CA GLN A 445 16.81 -16.96 -12.68
C GLN A 445 16.61 -15.60 -13.35
N GLY A 446 15.96 -14.67 -12.63
CA GLY A 446 15.83 -13.28 -13.07
C GLY A 446 17.17 -12.52 -13.04
N ILE A 447 17.18 -11.25 -13.46
CA ILE A 447 18.35 -10.39 -13.27
C ILE A 447 18.41 -9.88 -11.83
N THR A 448 19.62 -9.83 -11.25
CA THR A 448 19.87 -9.25 -9.93
C THR A 448 19.72 -7.74 -9.95
N ASN A 449 18.87 -7.22 -9.06
CA ASN A 449 18.59 -5.80 -8.88
C ASN A 449 19.41 -5.28 -7.69
N THR A 450 20.39 -4.41 -7.95
CA THR A 450 21.08 -3.67 -6.89
C THR A 450 20.19 -2.53 -6.39
N LEU A 451 19.81 -2.58 -5.12
CA LEU A 451 18.97 -1.60 -4.43
C LEU A 451 19.83 -0.49 -3.80
N SER A 452 19.24 0.70 -3.64
CA SER A 452 19.87 1.86 -2.97
C SER A 452 19.99 1.68 -1.46
N SER A 453 19.06 0.92 -0.87
CA SER A 453 18.97 0.61 0.56
C SER A 453 19.19 -0.89 0.77
N VAL A 454 19.72 -1.31 1.92
CA VAL A 454 19.62 -2.71 2.34
C VAL A 454 18.22 -3.00 2.86
N ILE A 455 17.67 -4.15 2.49
CA ILE A 455 16.37 -4.64 2.97
C ILE A 455 16.57 -6.01 3.63
N ASN A 456 15.63 -6.42 4.49
CA ASN A 456 15.59 -7.75 5.09
C ASN A 456 14.27 -8.50 4.83
N GLN A 457 13.28 -7.85 4.21
CA GLN A 457 11.98 -8.43 3.87
C GLN A 457 11.63 -8.13 2.41
N VAL A 458 11.12 -9.15 1.71
CA VAL A 458 10.58 -9.04 0.35
C VAL A 458 9.46 -10.06 0.14
N SER A 459 8.42 -9.70 -0.61
CA SER A 459 7.26 -10.53 -0.89
C SER A 459 7.09 -10.75 -2.39
N ILE A 460 6.54 -11.90 -2.79
CA ILE A 460 5.95 -12.05 -4.14
C ILE A 460 4.49 -11.62 -4.02
N THR A 461 4.12 -10.49 -4.62
CA THR A 461 2.76 -9.93 -4.54
C THR A 461 1.89 -10.29 -5.73
N GLU A 462 2.52 -10.56 -6.88
CA GLU A 462 1.87 -11.12 -8.06
C GLU A 462 2.76 -12.21 -8.67
N ALA A 463 2.16 -13.32 -9.07
CA ALA A 463 2.79 -14.42 -9.78
C ALA A 463 1.76 -15.00 -10.76
N ILE A 464 1.72 -14.44 -11.96
CA ILE A 464 0.80 -14.85 -13.02
C ILE A 464 1.46 -15.96 -13.81
N ASN A 465 0.80 -17.11 -13.80
CA ASN A 465 1.28 -18.37 -14.35
C ASN A 465 0.12 -19.24 -14.84
N HIS A 466 0.44 -20.23 -15.66
CA HIS A 466 -0.46 -21.32 -16.03
C HIS A 466 0.19 -22.62 -15.58
N ILE A 467 -0.52 -23.41 -14.77
CA ILE A 467 -0.01 -24.62 -14.11
C ILE A 467 -0.94 -25.79 -14.45
N PRO A 468 -0.72 -26.50 -15.57
CA PRO A 468 -1.48 -27.71 -15.91
C PRO A 468 -1.33 -28.82 -14.86
N ASP A 469 -2.26 -29.79 -14.86
CA ASP A 469 -2.21 -30.95 -13.96
C ASP A 469 -0.82 -31.60 -13.87
N ASN A 470 -0.39 -31.92 -12.64
CA ASN A 470 0.89 -32.57 -12.34
C ASN A 470 2.13 -31.75 -12.76
N THR A 471 1.99 -30.43 -12.85
CA THR A 471 3.11 -29.48 -12.97
C THR A 471 3.20 -28.57 -11.72
N SER A 472 4.35 -27.92 -11.49
CA SER A 472 4.49 -26.90 -10.43
C SER A 472 5.39 -25.74 -10.85
N ILE A 473 5.20 -24.59 -10.20
CA ILE A 473 6.18 -23.51 -10.15
C ILE A 473 6.49 -23.22 -8.68
N GLU A 474 7.75 -23.37 -8.30
CA GLU A 474 8.24 -23.04 -6.96
C GLU A 474 9.22 -21.87 -7.04
N PHE A 475 9.08 -20.90 -6.13
CA PHE A 475 9.87 -19.67 -6.17
C PHE A 475 10.86 -19.60 -5.01
N GLU A 476 12.03 -19.04 -5.27
CA GLU A 476 12.97 -18.62 -4.23
C GLU A 476 13.48 -17.20 -4.47
N LEU A 477 13.74 -16.49 -3.36
CA LEU A 477 14.31 -15.15 -3.34
C LEU A 477 15.68 -15.14 -2.65
N SER A 478 16.52 -14.18 -3.03
CA SER A 478 17.81 -13.87 -2.42
C SER A 478 18.00 -12.35 -2.38
N LEU A 479 18.72 -11.86 -1.37
CA LEU A 479 19.12 -10.46 -1.20
C LEU A 479 20.64 -10.25 -1.33
N ASP A 480 21.37 -11.32 -1.65
CA ASP A 480 22.83 -11.45 -1.67
C ASP A 480 23.32 -12.06 -3.00
N ASN A 481 22.64 -11.74 -4.11
CA ASN A 481 22.99 -12.17 -5.47
C ASN A 481 23.08 -13.72 -5.64
N GLY A 482 22.23 -14.43 -4.91
CA GLY A 482 22.09 -15.88 -5.00
C GLY A 482 23.07 -16.70 -4.17
N VAL A 483 23.70 -16.12 -3.14
CA VAL A 483 24.48 -16.87 -2.14
C VAL A 483 23.55 -17.59 -1.15
N THR A 484 22.51 -16.90 -0.67
CA THR A 484 21.49 -17.46 0.23
C THR A 484 20.11 -17.35 -0.42
N TRP A 485 19.49 -18.51 -0.67
CA TRP A 485 18.13 -18.60 -1.19
C TRP A 485 17.13 -18.94 -0.08
N LYS A 486 15.90 -18.42 -0.22
CA LYS A 486 14.76 -18.78 0.63
C LYS A 486 13.52 -19.06 -0.21
N PRO A 487 12.78 -20.15 0.07
CA PRO A 487 11.46 -20.39 -0.48
C PRO A 487 10.51 -19.20 -0.29
N ALA A 488 9.73 -18.93 -1.34
CA ALA A 488 8.78 -17.84 -1.40
C ALA A 488 7.43 -18.33 -1.94
N SER A 489 6.36 -17.69 -1.48
CA SER A 489 4.99 -17.99 -1.89
C SER A 489 4.23 -16.70 -2.17
N LEU A 490 3.31 -16.74 -3.13
CA LEU A 490 2.46 -15.61 -3.48
C LEU A 490 1.67 -15.10 -2.27
N GLY A 491 1.74 -13.79 -2.01
CA GLY A 491 1.09 -13.12 -0.89
C GLY A 491 1.81 -13.22 0.46
N THR A 492 3.00 -13.82 0.53
CA THR A 492 3.73 -14.06 1.79
C THR A 492 5.08 -13.33 1.82
N SER A 493 5.36 -12.62 2.93
CA SER A 493 6.65 -11.95 3.17
C SER A 493 7.76 -12.94 3.54
N VAL A 494 8.87 -12.90 2.82
CA VAL A 494 10.09 -13.67 3.10
C VAL A 494 11.07 -12.80 3.89
N ASN A 495 11.36 -13.21 5.13
CA ASN A 495 12.29 -12.52 6.04
C ASN A 495 13.69 -13.14 5.99
N PHE A 496 14.73 -12.31 5.88
CA PHE A 496 16.14 -12.68 5.84
C PHE A 496 16.83 -12.28 7.15
N ALA A 497 17.74 -13.14 7.64
CA ALA A 497 18.43 -12.92 8.92
C ALA A 497 19.60 -11.92 8.82
N GLN A 498 20.03 -11.61 7.60
CA GLN A 498 20.98 -10.56 7.27
C GLN A 498 20.32 -9.69 6.21
N ALA A 499 20.43 -8.36 6.34
CA ALA A 499 19.94 -7.43 5.34
C ALA A 499 20.90 -7.38 4.15
N GLY A 500 20.36 -7.21 2.95
CA GLY A 500 21.12 -7.16 1.70
C GLY A 500 20.46 -6.25 0.67
N ASN A 501 21.21 -5.87 -0.36
CA ASN A 501 20.74 -4.97 -1.42
C ASN A 501 20.86 -5.57 -2.82
N GLN A 502 21.05 -6.88 -2.96
CA GLN A 502 21.18 -7.56 -4.27
C GLN A 502 20.01 -8.53 -4.49
N LEU A 503 18.84 -7.96 -4.73
CA LEU A 503 17.58 -8.69 -4.87
C LEU A 503 17.54 -9.49 -6.17
N VAL A 504 17.39 -10.81 -6.06
CA VAL A 504 17.18 -11.71 -7.20
C VAL A 504 16.14 -12.77 -6.87
N ALA A 505 15.37 -13.18 -7.88
CA ALA A 505 14.40 -14.26 -7.79
C ALA A 505 14.77 -15.40 -8.75
N ARG A 506 14.43 -16.64 -8.38
CA ARG A 506 14.41 -17.78 -9.30
C ARG A 506 13.11 -18.58 -9.18
N ALA A 507 12.74 -19.23 -10.28
CA ALA A 507 11.60 -20.11 -10.40
C ALA A 507 12.05 -21.49 -10.87
N TYR A 508 11.67 -22.52 -10.11
CA TYR A 508 11.77 -23.91 -10.51
C TYR A 508 10.50 -24.26 -11.30
N LEU A 509 10.67 -24.57 -12.58
CA LEU A 509 9.60 -25.06 -13.44
C LEU A 509 9.66 -26.58 -13.46
N ASN A 510 8.62 -27.24 -12.94
CA ASN A 510 8.51 -28.71 -12.94
C ASN A 510 7.32 -29.12 -13.80
N GLY A 511 7.55 -29.97 -14.81
CA GLY A 511 6.54 -30.44 -15.74
C GLY A 511 6.67 -31.92 -16.05
N THR A 512 5.87 -32.38 -17.01
CA THR A 512 5.86 -33.77 -17.49
C THR A 512 6.44 -33.85 -18.91
N THR A 513 6.42 -35.03 -19.52
CA THR A 513 6.78 -35.21 -20.94
C THR A 513 5.74 -34.64 -21.93
N THR A 514 4.59 -34.17 -21.44
CA THR A 514 3.48 -33.66 -22.28
C THR A 514 2.91 -32.31 -21.82
N LYS A 515 3.07 -31.94 -20.55
CA LYS A 515 2.58 -30.68 -19.96
C LYS A 515 3.73 -29.90 -19.35
N THR A 516 3.75 -28.59 -19.54
CA THR A 516 4.71 -27.67 -18.89
C THR A 516 3.97 -26.56 -18.17
N PRO A 517 4.45 -26.13 -16.99
CA PRO A 517 4.00 -24.88 -16.42
C PRO A 517 4.55 -23.70 -17.25
N VAL A 518 3.88 -22.55 -17.18
CA VAL A 518 4.26 -21.32 -17.87
C VAL A 518 4.27 -20.16 -16.88
N LEU A 519 5.37 -19.41 -16.82
CA LEU A 519 5.51 -18.18 -16.03
C LEU A 519 5.41 -16.95 -16.94
N ASP A 520 4.45 -16.08 -16.65
CA ASP A 520 4.02 -14.94 -17.48
C ASP A 520 4.39 -13.60 -16.81
N LYS A 521 4.10 -13.47 -15.51
CA LYS A 521 4.47 -12.28 -14.74
C LYS A 521 4.88 -12.63 -13.31
N ILE A 522 5.89 -11.93 -12.79
CA ILE A 522 6.19 -11.93 -11.35
C ILE A 522 6.45 -10.50 -10.87
N THR A 523 5.80 -10.08 -9.79
CA THR A 523 6.04 -8.81 -9.10
C THR A 523 6.61 -9.10 -7.71
N LEU A 524 7.79 -8.54 -7.44
CA LEU A 524 8.41 -8.53 -6.11
C LEU A 524 8.12 -7.18 -5.45
N THR A 525 7.64 -7.18 -4.22
CA THR A 525 7.40 -5.95 -3.43
C THR A 525 8.24 -5.98 -2.16
N TYR A 526 8.89 -4.85 -1.87
CA TYR A 526 9.71 -4.66 -0.68
C TYR A 526 9.66 -3.18 -0.27
N VAL A 527 10.13 -2.85 0.94
CA VAL A 527 10.23 -1.47 1.41
C VAL A 527 11.70 -1.05 1.41
N ASP A 528 12.07 -0.14 0.50
CA ASP A 528 13.39 0.51 0.46
C ASP A 528 13.33 2.02 0.74
N SER A 529 12.11 2.56 0.92
CA SER A 529 11.83 3.99 1.10
C SER A 529 10.59 4.25 1.97
N TYR A 530 10.46 5.51 2.40
CA TYR A 530 9.36 6.02 3.20
C TYR A 530 8.78 7.29 2.56
N VAL A 531 7.60 7.73 2.98
CA VAL A 531 7.05 9.05 2.58
C VAL A 531 8.02 10.15 2.99
N SER A 532 8.15 11.22 2.18
CA SER A 532 9.15 12.27 2.43
C SER A 532 8.84 13.20 3.62
N SER A 533 7.62 13.13 4.16
CA SER A 533 7.24 13.83 5.40
C SER A 533 5.98 13.23 6.03
N GLY A 534 5.99 13.19 7.36
CA GLY A 534 4.88 12.82 8.23
C GLY A 534 4.40 14.02 9.04
N TYR A 535 3.21 13.93 9.62
CA TYR A 535 2.69 14.96 10.51
C TYR A 535 2.07 14.32 11.75
N PHE A 536 2.69 14.55 12.91
CA PHE A 536 2.10 14.31 14.21
C PHE A 536 1.91 15.64 14.92
N TYR A 537 0.70 15.90 15.39
CA TYR A 537 0.36 17.15 16.06
C TYR A 537 -0.47 16.89 17.29
N LEU A 538 -0.01 17.44 18.40
CA LEU A 538 -0.63 17.35 19.71
C LEU A 538 -0.96 18.74 20.23
N ARG A 539 -2.10 18.85 20.89
CA ARG A 539 -2.59 20.12 21.43
C ARG A 539 -3.34 19.92 22.75
N SER A 540 -2.88 20.64 23.77
CA SER A 540 -3.59 20.93 25.01
C SER A 540 -4.67 22.01 24.79
N GLN A 541 -5.45 22.32 25.82
CA GLN A 541 -6.45 23.38 25.75
C GLN A 541 -5.84 24.75 25.44
N TYR A 542 -6.67 25.68 24.94
CA TYR A 542 -6.24 27.05 24.69
C TYR A 542 -6.25 27.83 26.00
N TYR A 543 -5.07 28.00 26.61
CA TYR A 543 -4.89 28.75 27.86
C TYR A 543 -5.00 30.25 27.61
N GLY A 544 -6.24 30.76 27.62
CA GLY A 544 -6.56 32.16 27.37
C GLY A 544 -6.09 33.09 28.49
N GLY A 545 -4.85 33.57 28.41
CA GLY A 545 -4.35 34.72 29.18
C GLY A 545 -4.07 34.48 30.67
N THR A 546 -4.33 33.28 31.20
CA THR A 546 -4.07 32.92 32.61
C THR A 546 -2.98 31.86 32.71
N THR A 547 -2.08 32.01 33.68
CA THR A 547 -0.80 31.29 33.83
C THR A 547 -0.89 29.83 34.29
N SER A 548 -2.06 29.20 34.20
CA SER A 548 -2.34 27.86 34.74
C SER A 548 -2.54 26.83 33.63
N GLY A 549 -1.52 25.99 33.39
CA GLY A 549 -1.66 24.70 32.69
C GLY A 549 -1.02 24.57 31.30
N ALA A 550 -0.42 25.62 30.74
CA ALA A 550 0.26 25.53 29.45
C ALA A 550 1.46 24.54 29.50
N PRO A 551 1.66 23.68 28.47
CA PRO A 551 2.81 22.79 28.41
C PRO A 551 4.10 23.60 28.23
N VAL A 552 4.91 23.67 29.29
CA VAL A 552 6.18 24.44 29.32
C VAL A 552 7.39 23.67 28.79
N ALA A 553 7.27 22.35 28.63
CA ALA A 553 8.31 21.47 28.12
C ALA A 553 7.69 20.24 27.44
N ALA A 554 8.48 19.61 26.58
CA ALA A 554 8.22 18.27 26.04
C ALA A 554 9.55 17.50 25.99
N THR A 555 9.48 16.18 26.16
CA THR A 555 10.64 15.29 25.99
C THR A 555 10.22 14.22 24.99
N ILE A 556 10.92 14.16 23.86
CA ILE A 556 10.68 13.18 22.80
C ILE A 556 11.90 12.27 22.76
N TRP A 557 11.66 10.96 22.81
CA TRP A 557 12.68 9.93 22.71
C TRP A 557 12.68 9.42 21.27
N TRP A 558 13.87 9.30 20.68
CA TRP A 558 14.10 8.78 19.34
C TRP A 558 15.09 7.63 19.50
N ASN A 559 14.69 6.43 19.12
CA ASN A 559 15.41 5.17 19.39
C ASN A 559 16.12 4.58 18.16
N ASP A 560 15.78 5.02 16.95
CA ASP A 560 16.36 4.54 15.70
C ASP A 560 16.93 5.70 14.84
N THR A 561 17.68 5.30 13.81
CA THR A 561 18.20 6.12 12.71
C THR A 561 17.27 6.14 11.49
N THR A 562 16.12 5.46 11.55
CA THR A 562 15.04 5.58 10.56
C THR A 562 14.24 6.88 10.77
N PRO A 563 13.70 7.51 9.69
CA PRO A 563 12.97 8.78 9.80
C PRO A 563 11.51 8.69 10.28
#